data_AF-A0A1I5UDL1-F1
#
_entry.id   AF-A0A1I5UDL1-F1
#
_cell.length_a   1.000
_cell.length_b   1.000
_cell.length_c   1.000
_cell.angle_alpha   90.00
_cell.angle_beta   90.00
_cell.angle_gamma   90.00
#
_symmetry.space_group_name_H-M   'P 1'
#
loop_
_entity.id
_entity.type
_entity.pdbx_description
1 polymer ?
#
loop_
_entity_poly.entity_id
_entity_poly.type
_entity_poly.pdbx_seq_one_letter_code
_entity_poly.pdbx_strand_id
1 'polypeptide(L)' 'MVTSSQQALAVWGLLVVPFVLLALFLWGRDGLTAQFVAAYWFAPVVLTLIGVFPAPWQAVPG' A
#
# COMPACT_ATOMS: atom_id res chain seq x y z
N MET A 1 -16.12 18.22 0.24
CA MET A 1 -15.18 18.01 -0.88
C MET A 1 -14.02 17.20 -0.33
N VAL A 2 -13.75 16.01 -0.87
CA VAL A 2 -12.60 15.20 -0.43
C VAL A 2 -11.34 15.83 -1.01
N THR A 3 -10.33 16.09 -0.18
CA THR A 3 -9.06 16.63 -0.67
C THR A 3 -8.19 15.53 -1.27
N SER A 4 -7.30 15.86 -2.21
CA SER A 4 -6.40 14.89 -2.84
C SER A 4 -5.57 14.11 -1.82
N SER A 5 -5.15 14.77 -0.72
CA SER A 5 -4.44 14.12 0.38
C SER A 5 -5.30 13.13 1.16
N GLN A 6 -6.59 13.44 1.41
CA GLN A 6 -7.51 12.51 2.07
C GLN A 6 -7.78 11.28 1.21
N GLN A 7 -7.93 11.46 -0.11
CA GLN A 7 -8.08 10.36 -1.05
C GLN A 7 -6.83 9.47 -1.07
N ALA A 8 -5.64 10.06 -1.10
CA ALA A 8 -4.38 9.31 -1.05
C ALA A 8 -4.27 8.49 0.23
N LEU A 9 -4.54 9.10 1.38
CA LEU A 9 -4.53 8.40 2.67
C LEU A 9 -5.55 7.25 2.72
N ALA A 10 -6.74 7.44 2.15
CA ALA A 10 -7.75 6.39 2.11
C ALA A 10 -7.32 5.19 1.24
N VAL A 11 -6.82 5.44 0.03
CA VAL A 11 -6.35 4.39 -0.88
C VAL A 11 -5.18 3.62 -0.27
N TRP A 12 -4.16 4.33 0.22
CA TRP A 12 -2.99 3.67 0.81
C TRP A 12 -3.28 3.03 2.15
N GLY A 13 -4.16 3.61 2.97
CA GLY A 13 -4.63 2.99 4.20
C GLY A 13 -5.31 1.64 3.94
N LEU A 14 -6.16 1.58 2.91
CA LEU A 14 -6.85 0.34 2.52
C LEU A 14 -5.89 -0.74 2.00
N LEU A 15 -4.71 -0.38 1.51
CA LEU A 15 -3.68 -1.33 1.05
C LEU A 15 -2.72 -1.73 2.17
N VAL A 16 -2.20 -0.76 2.91
CA VAL A 16 -1.17 -0.96 3.94
C VAL A 16 -1.75 -1.68 5.16
N VAL A 17 -2.95 -1.31 5.63
CA VAL A 17 -3.54 -1.90 6.85
C VAL A 17 -3.74 -3.42 6.71
N PRO A 18 -4.44 -3.95 5.69
CA PRO A 18 -4.59 -5.39 5.53
C PRO A 18 -3.25 -6.08 5.24
N PHE A 19 -2.34 -5.43 4.51
CA PHE A 19 -0.98 -5.98 4.31
C PHE A 19 -0.26 -6.18 5.64
N VAL A 20 -0.27 -5.20 6.53
CA VAL A 20 0.41 -5.28 7.84
C VAL A 20 -0.21 -6.39 8.68
N LEU A 21 -1.55 -6.47 8.74
CA LEU A 21 -2.24 -7.53 9.49
C LEU A 21 -1.87 -8.91 8.96
N LEU A 22 -1.88 -9.10 7.64
CA LEU A 22 -1.53 -10.36 7.01
C LEU A 22 -0.04 -10.69 7.14
N ALA A 23 0.83 -9.70 7.00
CA ALA A 23 2.27 -9.87 7.14
C ALA A 23 2.65 -10.28 8.56
N LEU A 24 2.05 -9.67 9.59
CA LEU A 24 2.24 -10.06 10.98
C LEU A 24 1.77 -11.49 11.25
N PHE A 25 0.62 -11.86 10.69
CA PHE A 25 0.08 -13.21 10.79
C PHE A 25 1.00 -14.26 10.14
N LEU A 26 1.52 -13.97 8.94
CA LEU A 26 2.46 -14.85 8.24
C LEU A 26 3.83 -14.90 8.91
N TRP A 27 4.29 -13.79 9.48
CA TRP A 27 5.53 -13.72 10.25
C TRP A 27 5.49 -14.66 11.44
N GLY A 28 4.39 -14.69 12.20
CA GLY A 28 4.21 -15.61 13.33
C GLY A 28 4.14 -17.10 12.93
N ARG A 29 4.18 -17.42 11.64
CA ARG A 29 4.15 -18.79 11.10
C ARG A 29 5.34 -19.08 10.18
N ASP A 30 6.37 -18.23 10.19
CA ASP A 30 7.54 -18.32 9.31
C ASP A 30 7.19 -18.39 7.79
N GLY A 31 6.01 -17.87 7.42
CA GLY A 31 5.49 -17.88 6.05
C GLY A 31 5.68 -16.56 5.30
N LEU A 32 6.23 -15.52 5.94
CA LEU A 32 6.45 -14.23 5.29
C LEU A 32 7.71 -14.30 4.41
N THR A 33 7.51 -14.42 3.10
CA THR A 33 8.60 -14.47 2.11
C THR A 33 8.72 -13.19 1.31
N ALA A 34 9.92 -12.90 0.80
CA ALA A 34 10.14 -11.77 -0.11
C ALA A 34 9.29 -11.87 -1.38
N GLN A 35 9.06 -13.08 -1.89
CA GLN A 35 8.19 -13.33 -3.04
C GLN A 35 6.75 -12.92 -2.77
N PHE A 36 6.22 -13.24 -1.58
CA PHE A 36 4.87 -12.83 -1.18
C PHE A 36 4.75 -11.30 -1.12
N VAL A 37 5.72 -10.63 -0.49
CA VAL A 37 5.73 -9.16 -0.39
C VAL A 37 5.76 -8.52 -1.78
N ALA A 38 6.65 -9.00 -2.66
CA ALA A 38 6.75 -8.50 -4.02
C ALA A 38 5.46 -8.72 -4.81
N ALA A 39 4.86 -9.91 -4.72
CA ALA A 39 3.61 -10.22 -5.41
C ALA A 39 2.44 -9.35 -4.91
N TYR A 40 2.34 -9.14 -3.59
CA TYR A 40 1.31 -8.29 -3.00
C TYR A 40 1.43 -6.83 -3.46
N TRP A 41 2.65 -6.28 -3.47
CA TRP A 41 2.89 -4.87 -3.79
C TRP A 41 3.04 -4.59 -5.29
N PHE A 42 3.16 -5.60 -6.14
CA PHE A 42 3.35 -5.44 -7.58
C PHE A 42 2.26 -4.56 -8.21
N ALA A 43 0.99 -4.93 -8.05
CA ALA A 43 -0.11 -4.19 -8.67
C ALA A 43 -0.23 -2.75 -8.13
N PRO A 44 -0.25 -2.49 -6.80
CA PRO A 44 -0.26 -1.13 -6.28
C PRO A 44 0.88 -0.24 -6.78
N VAL A 45 2.10 -0.77 -6.84
CA VAL A 45 3.27 -0.05 -7.35
C VAL A 45 3.08 0.31 -8.82
N VAL A 46 2.71 -0.66 -9.67
CA VAL A 46 2.48 -0.41 -11.10
C VAL A 46 1.36 0.60 -11.30
N LEU A 47 0.23 0.47 -10.60
CA LEU A 47 -0.90 1.39 -10.67
C LEU A 47 -0.53 2.82 -10.24
N THR A 48 0.38 2.96 -9.29
CA THR A 48 0.90 4.26 -8.88
C THR A 48 1.81 4.86 -9.96
N LEU A 49 2.68 4.05 -10.56
CA LEU A 49 3.61 4.49 -11.61
C LEU A 49 2.89 4.98 -12.88
N ILE A 50 1.78 4.35 -13.25
CA ILE A 50 0.96 4.76 -14.40
C ILE A 50 -0.06 5.87 -14.07
N GLY A 51 -0.04 6.40 -12.84
CA GLY A 51 -0.90 7.52 -12.43
C GLY A 51 -2.35 7.15 -12.11
N VAL A 52 -2.67 5.85 -11.95
CA VAL A 52 -4.01 5.40 -11.55
C VAL A 52 -4.21 5.58 -10.05
N PHE A 53 -3.21 5.22 -9.23
CA PHE A 53 -3.24 5.50 -7.80
C PHE A 53 -2.54 6.82 -7.47
N PRO A 54 -3.09 7.59 -6.52
CA PRO A 54 -2.44 8.81 -6.06
C PRO A 54 -1.11 8.46 -5.40
N ALA A 55 -0.06 9.20 -5.77
CA ALA A 55 1.26 9.02 -5.18
C ALA A 55 1.23 9.37 -3.67
N PRO A 56 1.70 8.49 -2.78
CA PRO A 56 1.60 8.70 -1.34
C PRO A 56 2.48 9.86 -0.85
N TRP A 57 3.58 10.15 -1.55
CA TRP A 57 4.50 11.26 -1.23
C TRP A 57 4.00 12.64 -1.64
N GLN A 58 2.96 12.73 -2.47
CA GLN A 58 2.31 14.01 -2.79
C GLN A 58 1.31 14.45 -1.68
N ALA A 59 0.98 13.56 -0.75
CA ALA A 59 0.03 13.83 0.33
C ALA A 59 0.65 14.55 1.54
N VAL A 60 1.98 14.56 1.67
CA VAL A 60 2.70 15.23 2.76
C VAL A 60 3.22 16.58 2.23
N PRO A 61 2.70 17.73 2.70
CA PRO A 61 3.33 19.02 2.42
C PRO A 61 4.73 18.99 3.06
N GLY A 62 5.77 19.22 2.25
CA GLY A 62 7.10 19.55 2.76
C GLY A 62 7.10 20.92 3.44
#